data_AF-A0A1E2VET8-F1
#
_entry.id   AF-A0A1E2VET8-F1
#
_cell.length_a   1.000
_cell.length_b   1.000
_cell.length_c   1.000
_cell.angle_alpha   90.00
_cell.angle_beta   90.00
_cell.angle_gamma   90.00
#
_symmetry.space_group_name_H-M   'P 1'
#
loop_
_entity.id
_entity.type
_entity.pdbx_description
1 polymer ?
#
loop_
_entity_poly.entity_id
_entity_poly.type
_entity_poly.pdbx_seq_one_letter_code
_entity_poly.pdbx_strand_id
1 'polypeptide(L)' 'MNPVAYAVKCVGGPIEAARICGRSRQAVDKWIVNGRLPRTEYTGETCYAEQLAAVSEGAFTAEWLLAQSTYSSS' A
#
# COMPACT_ATOMS: atom_id res chain seq x y z
N MET A 1 -11.16 4.67 -7.78
CA MET A 1 -9.79 4.18 -8.11
C MET A 1 -9.26 3.44 -6.89
N ASN A 2 -8.52 2.34 -7.08
CA ASN A 2 -7.97 1.59 -5.94
C ASN A 2 -6.59 2.16 -5.56
N PRO A 3 -6.45 2.81 -4.39
CA PRO A 3 -5.22 3.51 -4.02
C PRO A 3 -4.06 2.53 -3.75
N VAL A 4 -4.36 1.36 -3.20
CA VAL A 4 -3.36 0.30 -3.00
C VAL A 4 -2.84 -0.21 -4.33
N ALA A 5 -3.73 -0.46 -5.29
CA ALA A 5 -3.33 -0.87 -6.64
C ALA A 5 -2.44 0.18 -7.32
N TYR A 6 -2.78 1.46 -7.15
CA TYR A 6 -1.99 2.58 -7.67
C TYR A 6 -0.60 2.63 -7.04
N ALA A 7 -0.52 2.62 -5.71
CA ALA A 7 0.74 2.63 -4.99
C ALA A 7 1.63 1.44 -5.38
N VAL A 8 1.06 0.25 -5.44
CA VAL A 8 1.76 -0.97 -5.87
C VAL A 8 2.29 -0.83 -7.30
N LYS A 9 1.53 -0.23 -8.21
CA LYS A 9 1.98 0.00 -9.59
C LYS A 9 3.14 1.00 -9.65
N CYS A 10 3.08 2.07 -8.87
CA CYS A 10 4.13 3.09 -8.81
C CYS A 10 5.48 2.54 -8.34
N VAL A 11 5.48 1.57 -7.41
CA VAL A 11 6.72 0.96 -6.88
C VAL A 11 7.29 -0.17 -7.76
N GLY A 12 6.72 -0.43 -8.94
CA GLY A 12 7.18 -1.50 -9.84
C GLY A 12 6.34 -2.79 -9.81
N GLY A 13 5.19 -2.77 -9.14
CA GLY A 13 4.20 -3.84 -9.17
C GLY A 13 4.13 -4.68 -7.89
N PRO A 14 3.22 -5.69 -7.87
CA PRO A 14 2.89 -6.44 -6.65
C PRO A 14 4.01 -7.31 -6.11
N ILE A 15 4.93 -7.75 -6.97
CA ILE A 15 6.11 -8.51 -6.55
C ILE A 15 7.09 -7.60 -5.81
N GLU A 16 7.36 -6.42 -6.35
CA GLU A 16 8.31 -5.49 -5.76
C GLU A 16 7.76 -4.91 -4.45
N ALA A 17 6.49 -4.52 -4.44
CA ALA A 17 5.79 -4.12 -3.21
C ALA A 17 5.85 -5.23 -2.13
N ALA A 18 5.70 -6.50 -2.51
CA ALA A 18 5.82 -7.62 -1.58
C ALA A 18 7.23 -7.75 -1.02
N ARG A 19 8.25 -7.59 -1.87
CA ARG A 19 9.67 -7.62 -1.49
C ARG A 19 10.01 -6.49 -0.52
N ILE A 20 9.57 -5.26 -0.81
CA ILE A 20 9.77 -4.07 0.03
C ILE A 20 9.11 -4.27 1.39
N CYS A 21 7.85 -4.71 1.41
CA CYS A 21 7.10 -4.91 2.64
C CYS A 21 7.49 -6.19 3.41
N GLY A 22 8.43 -7.01 2.90
CA GLY A 22 8.78 -8.29 3.50
C GLY A 22 7.60 -9.27 3.58
N ARG A 23 6.67 -9.19 2.62
CA ARG A 23 5.45 -9.99 2.57
C ARG A 23 5.43 -10.88 1.33
N SER A 24 4.52 -11.84 1.32
CA SER A 24 4.26 -12.66 0.13
C SER A 24 3.45 -11.87 -0.90
N ARG A 25 3.66 -12.13 -2.20
CA ARG A 25 2.86 -11.59 -3.29
C ARG A 25 1.35 -11.70 -3.03
N GLN A 26 0.90 -12.84 -2.50
CA GLN A 26 -0.52 -13.08 -2.20
C GLN A 26 -1.08 -12.12 -1.14
N ALA A 27 -0.27 -11.66 -0.19
CA ALA A 27 -0.70 -10.67 0.79
C ALA A 27 -0.96 -9.32 0.13
N VAL A 28 -0.03 -8.89 -0.74
CA VAL A 28 -0.18 -7.65 -1.52
C VAL A 28 -1.39 -7.75 -2.47
N ASP A 29 -1.56 -8.88 -3.14
CA ASP A 29 -2.72 -9.15 -3.99
C ASP A 29 -4.04 -9.00 -3.21
N LYS A 30 -4.10 -9.53 -1.98
CA LYS A 30 -5.25 -9.32 -1.09
C LYS A 30 -5.46 -7.85 -0.75
N TRP A 31 -4.41 -7.07 -0.49
CA TRP A 31 -4.55 -5.63 -0.20
C TRP A 31 -5.11 -4.87 -1.40
N ILE A 32 -4.65 -5.22 -2.61
CA ILE A 32 -5.16 -4.69 -3.88
C ILE A 32 -6.64 -5.07 -4.03
N VAL A 33 -7.00 -6.34 -3.92
CA VAL A 33 -8.40 -6.79 -4.07
C VAL A 33 -9.32 -6.11 -3.06
N ASN A 34 -8.88 -5.97 -1.81
CA ASN A 34 -9.65 -5.30 -0.76
C ASN A 34 -9.61 -3.76 -0.88
N GLY A 35 -8.69 -3.21 -1.67
CA GLY A 35 -8.44 -1.76 -1.78
C GLY A 35 -7.94 -1.10 -0.49
N ARG A 36 -7.42 -1.89 0.46
CA ARG A 36 -6.96 -1.38 1.75
C ARG A 36 -5.76 -2.15 2.30
N LEU A 37 -4.94 -1.41 3.05
CA LEU A 37 -3.81 -1.94 3.82
C LEU A 37 -4.29 -2.74 5.04
N PRO A 38 -3.45 -3.62 5.60
CA PRO A 38 -3.78 -4.39 6.79
C PRO A 38 -4.02 -3.48 7.99
N ARG A 39 -4.91 -3.89 8.90
CA ARG A 39 -5.29 -3.10 10.09
C ARG A 39 -4.12 -2.76 11.01
N THR A 40 -3.05 -3.54 10.97
CA THR A 40 -1.79 -3.31 11.70
C THR A 40 -1.10 -2.00 11.32
N GLU A 41 -1.38 -1.49 10.12
CA GLU A 41 -0.88 -0.20 9.66
C GLU A 41 -1.52 0.96 10.44
N TYR A 42 -2.81 0.83 10.77
CA TYR A 42 -3.55 1.84 11.50
C TYR A 42 -3.27 1.82 13.00
N THR A 43 -2.75 0.71 13.53
CA THR A 43 -2.31 0.58 14.92
C THR A 43 -0.82 0.93 15.10
N GLY A 44 -0.10 1.24 14.02
CA GLY A 44 1.32 1.60 14.05
C GLY A 44 2.26 0.40 14.28
N GLU A 45 1.74 -0.83 14.16
CA GLU A 45 2.56 -2.05 14.26
C GLU A 45 3.35 -2.30 12.97
N THR A 46 2.89 -1.75 11.85
CA THR A 46 3.55 -1.87 10.55
C THR A 46 3.58 -0.52 9.83
N CYS A 47 4.64 -0.30 9.05
CA CYS A 47 4.86 0.91 8.25
C CYS A 47 4.98 0.55 6.74
N TYR A 48 4.07 -0.25 6.18
CA TYR A 48 4.06 -0.57 4.75
C TYR A 48 3.81 0.66 3.88
N ALA A 49 2.93 1.57 4.31
CA ALA A 49 2.63 2.78 3.53
C ALA A 49 3.87 3.65 3.38
N GLU A 50 4.66 3.79 4.45
CA GLU A 50 5.92 4.53 4.45
C GLU A 50 7.00 3.86 3.60
N GLN A 51 7.17 2.55 3.72
CA GLN A 51 8.13 1.80 2.91
C GLN A 51 7.83 1.91 1.41
N LEU A 52 6.55 1.78 1.05
CA LEU A 52 6.10 1.95 -0.32
C LEU A 52 6.27 3.40 -0.80
N ALA A 53 5.97 4.39 0.03
CA ALA A 53 6.15 5.79 -0.32
C ALA A 53 7.64 6.14 -0.53
N ALA A 54 8.52 5.61 0.31
CA ALA A 54 9.96 5.83 0.24
C ALA A 54 10.58 5.34 -1.08
N VAL A 55 10.11 4.20 -1.61
CA VAL A 55 10.57 3.70 -2.91
C VAL A 55 9.80 4.26 -4.11
N SER A 56 8.67 4.95 -3.86
CA SER A 56 7.85 5.51 -4.93
C SER A 56 8.43 6.79 -5.55
N GLU A 57 9.59 7.25 -5.05
CA GLU A 57 10.28 8.46 -5.50
C GLU A 57 9.38 9.71 -5.52
N GLY A 58 8.41 9.78 -4.60
CA GLY A 58 7.46 10.89 -4.48
C GLY A 58 6.17 10.75 -5.31
N ALA A 59 5.89 9.56 -5.87
CA ALA A 59 4.63 9.33 -6.57
C ALA A 59 3.40 9.42 -5.64
N PHE A 60 3.55 9.04 -4.37
CA PHE A 60 2.52 9.19 -3.34
C PHE A 60 3.16 9.27 -1.95
N THR A 61 2.40 9.77 -0.96
CA THR A 61 2.80 9.78 0.45
C THR A 61 2.09 8.70 1.24
N ALA A 62 2.68 8.28 2.36
CA ALA A 62 2.06 7.29 3.25
C ALA A 62 0.70 7.75 3.76
N GLU A 63 0.60 9.02 4.17
CA GLU A 63 -0.65 9.66 4.60
C GLU A 63 -1.72 9.64 3.50
N TRP A 64 -1.35 9.95 2.26
CA TRP A 64 -2.26 9.88 1.12
C TRP A 64 -2.79 8.46 0.92
N LEU A 65 -1.90 7.46 0.95
CA LEU A 65 -2.28 6.06 0.77
C LEU A 65 -3.23 5.58 1.89
N LEU A 66 -2.94 5.94 3.14
CA LEU A 66 -3.80 5.64 4.29
C LEU A 66 -5.16 6.31 4.21
N ALA A 67 -5.18 7.61 3.89
CA ALA A 67 -6.41 8.37 3.74
C ALA A 67 -7.29 7.78 2.63
N GLN A 68 -6.73 7.56 1.44
CA GLN A 68 -7.46 7.01 0.30
C GLN A 68 -7.94 5.57 0.55
N SER A 69 -7.13 4.75 1.22
CA SER A 69 -7.50 3.36 1.54
C SER A 69 -8.57 3.24 2.63
N THR A 70 -8.84 4.32 3.36
CA THR A 70 -9.90 4.43 4.37
C THR A 70 -11.17 5.08 3.81
N TYR A 71 -11.02 6.13 3.01
CA TYR A 71 -12.12 6.96 2.48
C TYR A 71 -12.70 6.43 1.15
N SER A 72 -12.86 5.11 0.99
CA SER A 72 -13.61 4.57 -0.15
C SER A 72 -15.12 4.76 0.07
N SER A 73 -15.58 6.01 0.09
CA SER A 73 -17.01 6.37 0.10
C SER A 73 -17.21 7.69 -0.64
N SER A 74 -17.39 7.61 -1.95
CA SER A 74 -18.31 8.42 -2.78
C SER A 74 -18.37 7.86 -4.19
#